data_AF-A0A314ZFZ9-F1
#
_entry.id   AF-A0A314ZFZ9-F1
#
_cell.length_a   1.000
_cell.length_b   1.000
_cell.length_c   1.000
_cell.angle_alpha   90.00
_cell.angle_beta   90.00
_cell.angle_gamma   90.00
#
_symmetry.space_group_name_H-M   'P 1'
#
loop_
_entity.id
_entity.type
_entity.pdbx_description
1 polymer ?
#
loop_
_entity_poly.entity_id
_entity_poly.type
_entity_poly.pdbx_seq_one_letter_code
_entity_poly.pdbx_strand_id
1 'polypeptide(L)'
;MPSRRKKWTEAEERTLIDKYGEMVSDGTLAKMKTREKKFKPIACYVNSVHHVQDPIAYRWQWSWKDVSTKVQNMRHQYLLVKQKIKKQQTRRWC
;
A
#
# COMPACT_ATOMS: atom_id res chain seq x y z
N MET A 1 -3.88 27.22 9.51
CA MET A 1 -3.12 26.06 10.04
C MET A 1 -2.90 25.06 8.91
N PRO A 2 -1.66 24.68 8.56
CA PRO A 2 -1.43 23.65 7.56
C PRO A 2 -2.13 22.37 8.01
N SER A 3 -2.99 21.80 7.16
CA SER A 3 -3.59 20.50 7.41
C SER A 3 -2.46 19.48 7.54
N ARG A 4 -2.37 18.80 8.69
CA ARG A 4 -1.38 17.73 8.87
C ARG A 4 -1.70 16.61 7.88
N ARG A 5 -1.05 16.65 6.72
CA ARG A 5 -1.16 15.60 5.71
C ARG A 5 -0.71 14.29 6.34
N LYS A 6 -1.58 13.29 6.35
CA LYS A 6 -1.21 11.93 6.79
C LYS A 6 -0.04 11.46 5.93
N LYS A 7 0.99 10.91 6.58
CA LYS A 7 2.18 10.38 5.92
C LYS A 7 2.37 8.94 6.38
N TRP A 8 2.56 8.06 5.41
CA TRP A 8 2.94 6.67 5.64
C TRP A 8 4.40 6.63 6.08
N THR A 9 4.68 5.88 7.13
CA THR A 9 6.05 5.54 7.55
C THR A 9 6.54 4.31 6.79
N GLU A 10 7.86 4.14 6.67
CA GLU A 10 8.44 2.98 5.98
C GLU A 10 8.00 1.64 6.62
N ALA A 11 7.91 1.59 7.95
CA ALA A 11 7.45 0.40 8.68
C ALA A 11 6.00 0.04 8.34
N GLU A 12 5.08 1.02 8.31
CA GLU A 12 3.69 0.79 7.91
C GLU A 12 3.58 0.36 6.45
N GLU A 13 4.37 0.96 5.57
CA GLU A 13 4.42 0.59 4.15
C GLU A 13 4.89 -0.85 3.97
N ARG A 14 5.93 -1.26 4.71
CA ARG A 14 6.44 -2.62 4.67
C ARG A 14 5.38 -3.62 5.10
N THR A 15 4.74 -3.39 6.25
CA THR A 15 3.65 -4.25 6.75
C THR A 15 2.48 -4.32 5.78
N LEU A 16 2.11 -3.20 5.14
CA LEU A 16 1.07 -3.14 4.12
C LEU A 16 1.41 -4.02 2.92
N ILE A 17 2.63 -3.92 2.40
CA ILE A 17 3.09 -4.71 1.24
C ILE A 17 3.11 -6.20 1.59
N ASP A 18 3.69 -6.55 2.73
CA ASP A 18 3.85 -7.95 3.16
C ASP A 18 2.46 -8.60 3.32
N LYS A 19 1.53 -7.95 4.02
CA LYS A 19 0.18 -8.50 4.20
C LYS A 19 -0.62 -8.54 2.89
N TYR A 20 -0.47 -7.53 2.04
CA TYR A 20 -1.09 -7.53 0.71
C TYR A 20 -0.55 -8.68 -0.16
N GLY A 21 0.77 -8.91 -0.14
CA GLY A 21 1.43 -9.98 -0.89
C GLY A 21 1.00 -11.38 -0.44
N GLU A 22 0.85 -11.58 0.87
CA GLU A 22 0.29 -12.81 1.45
C GLU A 22 -1.13 -13.08 0.90
N MET A 23 -2.02 -12.09 0.99
CA MET A 23 -3.42 -12.22 0.54
C MET A 23 -3.60 -12.29 -0.99
N VAL A 24 -2.59 -11.87 -1.76
CA VAL A 24 -2.55 -12.10 -3.20
C VAL A 24 -2.17 -13.56 -3.46
N SER A 25 -1.15 -14.05 -2.76
CA SER A 25 -0.55 -15.38 -3.00
C SER A 25 -1.47 -16.53 -2.57
N ASP A 26 -2.24 -16.35 -1.50
CA ASP A 26 -3.24 -17.31 -1.02
C ASP A 26 -4.57 -17.27 -1.82
N GLY A 27 -4.71 -16.33 -2.77
CA GLY A 27 -5.91 -16.11 -3.57
C GLY A 27 -7.09 -15.46 -2.82
N THR A 28 -6.92 -15.03 -1.57
CA THR A 28 -7.96 -14.39 -0.75
C THR A 28 -8.50 -13.13 -1.42
N LEU A 29 -7.62 -12.30 -1.99
CA LEU A 29 -8.05 -11.09 -2.70
C LEU A 29 -8.85 -11.37 -3.98
N ALA A 30 -8.67 -12.53 -4.61
CA ALA A 30 -9.43 -12.91 -5.80
C ALA A 30 -10.88 -13.33 -5.45
N LYS A 31 -11.07 -13.98 -4.30
CA LYS A 31 -12.38 -14.45 -3.82
C LYS A 31 -13.31 -13.31 -3.37
N MET A 32 -12.75 -12.18 -2.95
CA MET A 32 -13.52 -11.05 -2.44
C MET A 32 -14.06 -10.15 -3.56
N LYS A 33 -15.33 -9.74 -3.47
CA LYS A 33 -15.99 -8.91 -4.49
C LYS A 33 -15.72 -7.42 -4.34
N THR A 34 -15.82 -6.87 -3.12
CA THR A 34 -15.74 -5.42 -2.91
C THR A 34 -14.36 -4.96 -2.46
N ARG A 35 -13.99 -3.71 -2.80
CA ARG A 35 -12.73 -3.09 -2.34
C ARG A 35 -12.65 -3.04 -0.82
N GLU A 36 -13.74 -2.68 -0.15
CA GLU A 36 -13.78 -2.66 1.31
C GLU A 36 -13.42 -4.04 1.89
N LYS A 37 -14.06 -5.12 1.43
CA LYS A 37 -13.74 -6.48 1.90
C LYS A 37 -12.27 -6.84 1.69
N LYS A 38 -11.69 -6.42 0.56
CA LYS A 38 -10.26 -6.64 0.24
C LYS A 38 -9.31 -5.88 1.16
N PHE A 39 -9.57 -4.60 1.39
CA PHE A 39 -8.61 -3.69 2.02
C PHE A 39 -8.84 -3.44 3.50
N LYS A 40 -10.06 -3.68 4.02
CA LYS A 40 -10.37 -3.59 5.45
C LYS A 40 -9.52 -4.52 6.33
N PRO A 41 -9.37 -5.84 6.04
CA PRO A 41 -8.52 -6.70 6.87
C PRO A 41 -7.06 -6.24 6.88
N ILE A 42 -6.55 -5.72 5.76
CA ILE A 42 -5.19 -5.17 5.66
C ILE A 42 -5.05 -3.91 6.52
N ALA A 43 -6.01 -2.99 6.45
CA ALA A 43 -6.03 -1.79 7.29
C ALA A 43 -6.07 -2.13 8.78
N CYS A 44 -6.92 -3.09 9.17
CA CYS A 44 -6.99 -3.58 10.54
C CYS A 44 -5.63 -4.13 11.00
N TYR A 45 -4.96 -4.93 10.18
CA TYR A 45 -3.66 -5.51 10.50
C TYR A 45 -2.55 -4.46 10.65
N VAL A 46 -2.45 -3.52 9.71
CA VAL A 46 -1.46 -2.43 9.80
C VAL A 46 -1.70 -1.60 11.07
N ASN A 47 -2.96 -1.25 11.36
CA ASN A 47 -3.28 -0.50 12.57
C ASN A 47 -2.97 -1.29 13.84
N SER A 48 -3.24 -2.61 13.87
CA SER A 48 -2.96 -3.43 15.05
C SER A 48 -1.47 -3.60 15.33
N VAL A 49 -0.64 -3.62 14.28
CA VAL A 49 0.82 -3.72 14.43
C VAL A 49 1.44 -2.38 14.84
N HIS A 50 0.91 -1.26 14.36
CA HIS A 50 1.55 0.05 14.53
C HIS A 50 0.75 0.98 15.44
N HIS A 51 -0.39 1.49 14.96
CA HIS A 51 -1.17 2.52 15.66
C HIS A 51 -1.67 2.07 17.05
N VAL A 52 -2.10 0.82 17.18
CA VAL A 52 -2.60 0.27 18.46
C VAL A 52 -1.46 0.00 19.44
N GLN A 53 -0.27 -0.35 18.96
CA GLN A 53 0.89 -0.62 19.81
C GLN A 53 1.57 0.67 20.29
N ASP A 54 1.74 1.64 19.38
CA ASP A 54 2.32 2.94 19.70
C ASP A 54 1.61 4.07 18.92
N PRO A 55 0.53 4.63 19.49
CA PRO A 55 -0.20 5.72 18.86
C PRO A 55 0.56 7.05 18.88
N ILE A 56 1.66 7.16 19.64
CA ILE A 56 2.48 8.39 19.70
C ILE A 56 3.44 8.43 18.51
N ALA A 57 4.11 7.31 18.22
CA ALA A 57 4.96 7.15 17.04
C ALA A 57 4.13 7.02 15.75
N TYR A 58 3.07 6.21 15.78
CA TYR A 58 2.18 5.95 14.64
C TYR A 58 0.83 6.64 14.84
N ARG A 59 0.81 7.96 14.68
CA ARG A 59 -0.36 8.80 15.01
C ARG A 59 -1.59 8.57 14.12
N TRP A 60 -1.42 7.95 12.96
CA TRP A 60 -2.47 7.86 11.96
C TRP A 60 -3.09 6.48 11.95
N GLN A 61 -4.38 6.41 12.27
CA GLN A 61 -5.18 5.25 11.94
C GLN A 61 -5.55 5.27 10.45
N TRP A 62 -5.27 4.16 9.78
CA TRP A 62 -5.51 3.99 8.35
C TRP A 62 -6.87 3.35 8.09
N SER A 63 -7.65 3.95 7.20
CA SER A 63 -8.89 3.34 6.71
C SER A 63 -8.60 2.39 5.55
N TRP A 64 -9.56 1.53 5.22
CA TRP A 64 -9.49 0.69 4.02
C TRP A 64 -9.36 1.51 2.74
N LYS A 65 -9.88 2.75 2.71
CA LYS A 65 -9.75 3.67 1.56
C LYS A 65 -8.31 4.16 1.43
N ASP A 66 -7.68 4.52 2.55
CA ASP A 66 -6.28 4.97 2.57
C ASP A 66 -5.33 3.87 2.07
N VAL A 67 -5.50 2.64 2.58
CA VAL A 67 -4.74 1.45 2.15
C VAL A 67 -4.97 1.19 0.66
N SER A 68 -6.22 1.23 0.19
CA SER A 68 -6.54 0.99 -1.21
C SER A 68 -5.86 2.01 -2.14
N THR A 69 -5.92 3.29 -1.79
CA THR A 69 -5.24 4.37 -2.53
C THR A 69 -3.72 4.19 -2.50
N LYS A 70 -3.14 3.86 -1.34
CA LYS A 70 -1.69 3.61 -1.20
C LYS A 70 -1.23 2.46 -2.09
N VAL A 71 -1.93 1.32 -2.09
CA VAL A 71 -1.63 0.18 -2.97
C VAL A 71 -1.73 0.56 -4.45
N GLN A 72 -2.76 1.31 -4.84
CA GLN A 72 -2.92 1.78 -6.22
C GLN A 72 -1.76 2.70 -6.63
N ASN A 73 -1.35 3.63 -5.77
CA ASN A 73 -0.23 4.54 -6.01
C ASN A 73 1.09 3.77 -6.17
N MET A 74 1.36 2.78 -5.30
CA MET A 74 2.56 1.96 -5.39
C MET A 74 2.58 1.13 -6.69
N ARG A 75 1.45 0.53 -7.06
CA ARG A 75 1.31 -0.20 -8.34
C ARG A 75 1.55 0.72 -9.54
N HIS A 76 0.98 1.92 -9.51
CA HIS A 76 1.18 2.88 -10.58
C HIS A 76 2.64 3.32 -10.70
N GLN A 77 3.30 3.64 -9.58
CA GLN A 77 4.73 3.97 -9.56
C GLN A 77 5.58 2.84 -10.13
N TYR A 78 5.33 1.58 -9.72
CA TYR A 78 6.04 0.42 -10.26
C TYR A 78 5.88 0.29 -11.77
N LEU A 79 4.66 0.45 -12.29
CA LEU A 79 4.40 0.42 -13.74
C LEU A 79 5.12 1.54 -14.49
N LEU A 80 5.12 2.76 -13.95
CA LEU A 80 5.84 3.89 -14.54
C LEU A 80 7.35 3.64 -14.60
N VAL A 81 7.94 3.10 -13.53
CA VAL A 81 9.37 2.73 -13.48
C VAL A 81 9.68 1.67 -14.55
N LYS A 82 8.87 0.61 -14.62
CA LYS A 82 9.04 -0.45 -15.63
C LYS A 82 8.98 0.08 -17.06
N GLN A 83 8.05 1.01 -17.35
CA GLN A 83 7.95 1.65 -18.67
C GLN A 83 9.16 2.52 -19.00
N LYS A 84 9.67 3.30 -18.03
CA LYS A 84 10.88 4.12 -18.22
C LYS A 84 12.09 3.26 -18.56
N ILE A 85 12.29 2.15 -17.85
CA ILE A 85 13.38 1.20 -18.13
C ILE A 85 13.27 0.64 -19.54
N LYS A 86 12.08 0.18 -19.96
CA LYS A 86 11.87 -0.34 -21.33
C LYS A 86 12.16 0.72 -22.40
N LYS A 87 11.68 1.96 -22.23
CA LYS A 87 11.93 3.06 -23.16
C LYS A 87 13.42 3.44 -23.23
N GLN A 88 14.12 3.43 -22.10
CA GLN A 88 15.56 3.69 -22.06
C GLN A 88 16.36 2.59 -22.76
N GLN A 89 15.96 1.32 -22.63
CA GLN A 89 16.55 0.23 -23.39
C GLN A 89 16.35 0.45 -24.89
N THR A 90 15.13 0.72 -25.37
CA THR A 90 14.88 0.96 -26.80
C THR A 90 15.70 2.14 -27.37
N ARG A 91 15.91 3.21 -26.60
CA ARG A 91 16.70 4.37 -27.04
C ARG A 91 18.22 4.13 -27.07
N ARG A 92 18.73 3.10 -26.40
CA ARG A 92 20.18 2.78 -26.36
C ARG A 92 20.65 1.93 -27.54
N TRP A 93 19.74 1.40 -28.36
CA TRP A 93 20.05 0.52 -29.49
C TRP A 93 19.71 1.17 -30.86
N CYS A 94 19.58 2.50 -30.91
CA CYS A 94 19.47 3.29 -32.14
C CYS A 94 20.68 4.22 -32.24
#